data_AF-A0A945BKV6-F1
#
_entry.id   AF-A0A945BKV6-F1
#
_cell.length_a   1.000
_cell.length_b   1.000
_cell.length_c   1.000
_cell.angle_alpha   90.00
_cell.angle_beta   90.00
_cell.angle_gamma   90.00
#
_symmetry.space_group_name_H-M   'P 1'
#
loop_
_entity.id
_entity.type
_entity.pdbx_description
1 polymer ?
#
loop_
_entity_poly.entity_id
_entity_poly.type
_entity_poly.pdbx_seq_one_letter_code
_entity_poly.pdbx_strand_id
1 'polypeptide(L)'
;MRNSIAIILTMGALGLNGWAEEKVDFAKSVQGVFEARCIDCHGSKKQKGDLRLDSQEAAFAEVIKPGKSGDSELYKHISLPADHEDIMPPKGDPLTKEQIALIKQWIDEGADWPKGLVLISAKERAAAKAAANRLPEPEIKEAPVSDGEKAAIAKLSSGEGIGDKSSVPLVMTLAQNTKLIYANFRLIGKDVNDGHLAPLADIQNLSELDLANTQITAAGLGHIKGNKNLTKLSLANTSIDDAALKQIEGL
;
A
#
# COMPACT_ATOMS: atom_id res chain seq x y z
N MET A 1 27.95 -49.98 56.07
CA MET A 1 27.00 -48.89 56.30
C MET A 1 26.62 -48.34 54.92
N ARG A 2 25.34 -48.44 54.55
CA ARG A 2 24.80 -48.28 53.19
C ARG A 2 24.55 -46.80 52.92
N ASN A 3 25.23 -46.21 51.93
CA ASN A 3 24.90 -44.87 51.44
C ASN A 3 23.80 -44.97 50.39
N SER A 4 22.61 -44.47 50.74
CA SER A 4 21.44 -44.40 49.87
C SER A 4 21.62 -43.31 48.81
N ILE A 5 21.50 -43.71 47.53
CA ILE A 5 21.41 -42.80 46.38
C ILE A 5 19.94 -42.41 46.23
N ALA A 6 19.61 -41.13 46.44
CA ALA A 6 18.29 -40.59 46.16
C ALA A 6 18.23 -40.16 44.68
N ILE A 7 17.50 -40.92 43.87
CA ILE A 7 17.14 -40.56 42.50
C ILE A 7 15.94 -39.61 42.59
N ILE A 8 16.16 -38.31 42.34
CA ILE A 8 15.08 -37.34 42.19
C ILE A 8 14.60 -37.41 40.73
N LEU A 9 13.46 -38.08 40.54
CA LEU A 9 12.71 -38.08 39.29
C LEU A 9 11.97 -36.73 39.18
N THR A 10 12.48 -35.79 38.38
CA THR A 10 11.79 -34.53 38.11
C THR A 10 10.71 -34.77 37.06
N MET A 11 9.46 -34.65 37.51
CA MET A 11 8.24 -34.75 36.72
C MET A 11 8.10 -33.53 35.80
N GLY A 12 7.65 -33.77 34.58
CA GLY A 12 7.72 -32.82 33.46
C GLY A 12 6.90 -31.54 33.63
N ALA A 13 7.40 -30.50 32.96
CA ALA A 13 6.59 -29.39 32.49
C ALA A 13 6.49 -29.52 30.96
N LEU A 14 5.40 -30.14 30.47
CA LEU A 14 4.99 -29.90 29.10
C LEU A 14 4.57 -28.43 29.02
N GLY A 15 5.38 -27.62 28.34
CA GLY A 15 5.01 -26.25 28.00
C GLY A 15 3.75 -26.29 27.16
N LEU A 16 2.64 -25.81 27.73
CA LEU A 16 1.49 -25.37 26.97
C LEU A 16 1.96 -24.16 26.15
N ASN A 17 2.34 -24.40 24.90
CA ASN A 17 2.39 -23.34 23.90
C ASN A 17 0.96 -22.81 23.77
N GLY A 18 0.66 -21.74 24.49
CA GLY A 18 -0.51 -20.91 24.23
C GLY A 18 -0.35 -20.33 22.84
N TRP A 19 -0.99 -20.97 21.85
CA TRP A 19 -1.34 -20.28 20.62
C TRP A 19 -2.36 -19.23 21.04
N ALA A 20 -1.93 -17.97 21.09
CA ALA A 20 -2.85 -16.86 21.17
C ALA A 20 -3.79 -16.99 19.97
N GLU A 21 -5.07 -17.19 20.24
CA GLU A 21 -6.11 -17.22 19.22
C GLU A 21 -6.07 -15.87 18.49
N GLU A 22 -5.72 -15.88 17.21
CA GLU A 22 -5.60 -14.65 16.42
C GLU A 22 -6.99 -14.02 16.32
N LYS A 23 -7.09 -12.74 16.71
CA LYS A 23 -8.35 -12.00 16.65
C LYS A 23 -8.94 -12.01 15.24
N VAL A 24 -10.25 -12.10 15.15
CA VAL A 24 -10.97 -12.08 13.87
C VAL A 24 -10.91 -10.69 13.26
N ASP A 25 -10.19 -10.57 12.15
CA ASP A 25 -10.19 -9.38 11.30
C ASP A 25 -11.49 -9.31 10.48
N PHE A 26 -12.28 -8.26 10.71
CA PHE A 26 -13.56 -8.09 10.03
C PHE A 26 -13.42 -8.03 8.52
N ALA A 27 -12.47 -7.24 8.00
CA ALA A 27 -12.34 -7.01 6.56
C ALA A 27 -11.87 -8.27 5.82
N LYS A 28 -11.02 -9.08 6.45
CA LYS A 28 -10.50 -10.31 5.86
C LYS A 28 -11.47 -11.48 5.95
N SER A 29 -12.23 -11.58 7.03
CA SER A 29 -12.93 -12.83 7.37
C SER A 29 -14.45 -12.68 7.44
N VAL A 30 -14.97 -11.58 7.98
CA VAL A 30 -16.42 -11.43 8.26
C VAL A 30 -17.13 -10.67 7.15
N GLN A 31 -16.49 -9.64 6.61
CA GLN A 31 -17.06 -8.73 5.62
C GLN A 31 -17.65 -9.48 4.42
N GLY A 32 -16.89 -10.40 3.83
CA GLY A 32 -17.35 -11.18 2.68
C GLY A 32 -18.61 -12.02 2.97
N VAL A 33 -18.78 -12.50 4.21
CA VAL A 33 -19.98 -13.24 4.62
C VAL A 33 -21.19 -12.33 4.67
N PHE A 34 -21.06 -11.15 5.29
CA PHE A 34 -22.14 -10.16 5.34
C PHE A 34 -22.57 -9.73 3.94
N GLU A 35 -21.61 -9.37 3.09
CA GLU A 35 -21.87 -8.93 1.72
C GLU A 35 -22.55 -10.00 0.86
N ALA A 36 -22.20 -11.27 1.06
CA ALA A 36 -22.75 -12.38 0.30
C ALA A 36 -24.10 -12.89 0.82
N ARG A 37 -24.35 -12.81 2.15
CA ARG A 37 -25.49 -13.48 2.78
C ARG A 37 -26.50 -12.53 3.43
N CYS A 38 -26.13 -11.28 3.71
CA CYS A 38 -26.96 -10.34 4.47
C CYS A 38 -27.39 -9.12 3.63
N ILE A 39 -26.44 -8.48 2.91
CA ILE A 39 -26.65 -7.13 2.35
C ILE A 39 -27.67 -7.09 1.20
N ASP A 40 -27.90 -8.19 0.48
CA ASP A 40 -28.93 -8.23 -0.58
C ASP A 40 -30.37 -8.02 -0.04
N CYS A 41 -30.62 -8.29 1.25
CA CYS A 41 -31.92 -8.10 1.89
C CYS A 41 -31.93 -7.11 3.07
N HIS A 42 -30.77 -6.82 3.66
CA HIS A 42 -30.61 -5.92 4.81
C HIS A 42 -29.55 -4.84 4.51
N GLY A 43 -29.59 -4.27 3.31
CA GLY A 43 -28.66 -3.22 2.87
C GLY A 43 -29.38 -1.95 2.44
N SER A 44 -28.62 -0.96 1.97
CA SER A 44 -29.16 0.34 1.53
C SER A 44 -30.32 0.24 0.52
N LYS A 45 -30.28 -0.73 -0.41
CA LYS A 45 -31.31 -0.92 -1.45
C LYS A 45 -32.54 -1.67 -0.99
N LYS A 46 -32.43 -2.49 0.06
CA LYS A 46 -33.52 -3.35 0.54
C LYS A 46 -33.34 -3.59 2.03
N GLN A 47 -34.38 -3.31 2.81
CA GLN A 47 -34.38 -3.37 4.26
C GLN A 47 -35.54 -4.25 4.71
N LYS A 48 -35.40 -5.57 4.51
CA LYS A 48 -36.46 -6.53 4.87
C LYS A 48 -36.62 -6.52 6.39
N GLY A 49 -37.85 -6.37 6.87
CA GLY A 49 -38.14 -6.27 8.30
C GLY A 49 -37.55 -5.00 8.93
N ASP A 50 -37.43 -3.93 8.15
CA ASP A 50 -36.91 -2.62 8.55
C ASP A 50 -35.49 -2.64 9.15
N LEU A 51 -34.75 -3.73 8.89
CA LEU A 51 -33.40 -3.95 9.40
C LEU A 51 -32.35 -3.58 8.36
N ARG A 52 -31.31 -2.85 8.80
CA ARG A 52 -30.05 -2.70 8.06
C ARG A 52 -28.87 -3.35 8.77
N LEU A 53 -28.02 -3.99 7.96
CA LEU A 53 -26.78 -4.65 8.34
C LEU A 53 -25.57 -4.16 7.53
N ASP A 54 -25.74 -3.12 6.71
CA ASP A 54 -24.69 -2.56 5.86
C ASP A 54 -23.78 -1.56 6.58
N SER A 55 -24.14 -1.08 7.76
CA SER A 55 -23.36 -0.12 8.54
C SER A 55 -23.31 -0.52 10.01
N GLN A 56 -22.18 -0.24 10.66
CA GLN A 56 -21.97 -0.49 12.08
C GLN A 56 -23.10 0.08 12.95
N GLU A 57 -23.45 1.36 12.72
CA GLU A 57 -24.41 2.09 13.54
C GLU A 57 -25.78 1.42 13.53
N ALA A 58 -26.27 1.04 12.34
CA ALA A 58 -27.55 0.37 12.19
C ALA A 58 -27.53 -1.07 12.73
N ALA A 59 -26.46 -1.83 12.43
CA ALA A 59 -26.36 -3.22 12.86
C ALA A 59 -26.29 -3.35 14.40
N PHE A 60 -25.58 -2.42 15.06
CA PHE A 60 -25.38 -2.45 16.51
C PHE A 60 -26.55 -1.89 17.30
N ALA A 61 -27.33 -0.98 16.68
CA ALA A 61 -28.56 -0.48 17.28
C ALA A 61 -29.62 -1.58 17.40
N GLU A 62 -29.66 -2.50 16.43
CA GLU A 62 -30.77 -3.47 16.30
C GLU A 62 -30.39 -4.89 16.72
N VAL A 63 -29.37 -5.49 16.09
CA VAL A 63 -29.21 -6.97 16.10
C VAL A 63 -27.85 -7.48 16.56
N ILE A 64 -26.83 -6.64 16.67
CA ILE A 64 -25.50 -7.01 17.15
C ILE A 64 -25.23 -6.35 18.50
N LYS A 65 -24.92 -7.15 19.52
CA LYS A 65 -24.44 -6.69 20.82
C LYS A 65 -22.96 -7.07 20.97
N PRO A 66 -22.03 -6.13 20.79
CA PRO A 66 -20.59 -6.38 20.94
C PRO A 66 -20.25 -7.09 22.26
N GLY A 67 -19.43 -8.14 22.17
CA GLY A 67 -19.00 -8.98 23.28
C GLY A 67 -20.04 -10.00 23.75
N LYS A 68 -21.23 -10.07 23.13
CA LYS A 68 -22.35 -10.91 23.58
C LYS A 68 -23.07 -11.57 22.41
N SER A 69 -22.44 -12.55 21.76
CA SER A 69 -23.07 -13.29 20.66
C SER A 69 -24.40 -13.93 21.07
N GLY A 70 -24.47 -14.53 22.26
CA GLY A 70 -25.71 -15.15 22.77
C GLY A 70 -26.89 -14.18 22.93
N ASP A 71 -26.62 -12.89 23.18
CA ASP A 71 -27.65 -11.86 23.31
C ASP A 71 -27.94 -11.13 21.99
N SER A 72 -27.14 -11.40 20.94
CA SER A 72 -27.24 -10.77 19.62
C SER A 72 -28.24 -11.52 18.76
N GLU A 73 -29.28 -10.83 18.31
CA GLU A 73 -30.33 -11.42 17.50
C GLU A 73 -29.82 -11.97 16.17
N LEU A 74 -28.78 -11.32 15.62
CA LEU A 74 -28.07 -11.82 14.45
C LEU A 74 -27.60 -13.26 14.65
N TYR A 75 -26.91 -13.56 15.76
CA TYR A 75 -26.34 -14.88 15.99
C TYR A 75 -27.43 -15.93 16.22
N LYS A 76 -28.50 -15.57 16.92
CA LYS A 76 -29.63 -16.48 17.16
C LYS A 76 -30.28 -16.90 15.84
N HIS A 77 -30.60 -15.96 14.97
CA HIS A 77 -31.29 -16.23 13.71
C HIS A 77 -30.45 -17.07 12.72
N ILE A 78 -29.15 -16.79 12.60
CA ILE A 78 -28.27 -17.54 11.68
C ILE A 78 -27.94 -18.95 12.18
N SER A 79 -28.16 -19.22 13.48
CA SER A 79 -27.86 -20.51 14.11
C SER A 79 -29.08 -21.44 14.18
N LEU A 80 -30.25 -20.99 13.71
CA LEU A 80 -31.47 -21.79 13.69
C LEU A 80 -31.35 -22.98 12.72
N PRO A 81 -32.14 -24.05 12.92
CA PRO A 81 -32.26 -25.15 11.96
C PRO A 81 -32.69 -24.66 10.57
N ALA A 82 -32.21 -25.33 9.51
CA ALA A 82 -32.43 -24.93 8.12
C ALA A 82 -33.92 -24.88 7.69
N ASP A 83 -34.79 -25.57 8.42
CA ASP A 83 -36.25 -25.64 8.21
C ASP A 83 -37.04 -24.67 9.10
N HIS A 84 -36.37 -23.91 9.98
CA HIS A 84 -37.01 -22.95 10.86
C HIS A 84 -37.48 -21.70 10.10
N GLU A 85 -38.68 -21.19 10.38
CA GLU A 85 -39.26 -20.06 9.63
C GLU A 85 -38.49 -18.74 9.77
N ASP A 86 -37.91 -18.51 10.95
CA ASP A 86 -37.10 -17.32 11.25
C ASP A 86 -35.61 -17.45 10.88
N ILE A 87 -35.17 -18.55 10.25
CA ILE A 87 -33.76 -18.70 9.86
C ILE A 87 -33.35 -17.59 8.88
N MET A 88 -32.14 -17.07 9.09
CA MET A 88 -31.51 -16.14 8.17
C MET A 88 -30.28 -16.79 7.51
N PRO A 89 -30.14 -16.73 6.17
CA PRO A 89 -31.05 -16.09 5.22
C PRO A 89 -32.33 -16.92 4.97
N PRO A 90 -33.49 -16.27 4.68
CA PRO A 90 -34.77 -16.95 4.48
C PRO A 90 -34.91 -17.60 3.09
N LYS A 91 -33.93 -17.35 2.21
CA LYS A 91 -33.85 -17.92 0.85
C LYS A 91 -32.39 -18.17 0.52
N GLY A 92 -32.15 -19.27 -0.20
CA GLY A 92 -30.81 -19.74 -0.51
C GLY A 92 -30.24 -20.61 0.60
N ASP A 93 -28.98 -21.01 0.45
CA ASP A 93 -28.34 -21.88 1.43
C ASP A 93 -28.10 -21.15 2.76
N PRO A 94 -28.35 -21.81 3.91
CA PRO A 94 -27.92 -21.33 5.22
C PRO A 94 -26.41 -21.06 5.28
N LEU A 95 -25.99 -20.27 6.26
CA LEU A 95 -24.57 -20.09 6.54
C LEU A 95 -23.94 -21.44 6.93
N THR A 96 -22.68 -21.64 6.55
CA THR A 96 -21.95 -22.83 7.01
C THR A 96 -21.64 -22.75 8.50
N LYS A 97 -21.35 -23.88 9.14
CA LYS A 97 -20.99 -23.92 10.56
C LYS A 97 -19.76 -23.05 10.85
N GLU A 98 -18.81 -23.03 9.93
CA GLU A 98 -17.59 -22.22 10.03
C GLU A 98 -17.91 -20.73 9.94
N GLN A 99 -18.82 -20.33 9.03
CA GLN A 99 -19.27 -18.94 8.92
C GLN A 99 -20.02 -18.47 10.18
N ILE A 100 -20.88 -19.33 10.73
CA ILE A 100 -21.61 -19.05 11.98
C ILE A 100 -20.63 -18.93 13.15
N ALA A 101 -19.68 -19.86 13.27
CA ALA A 101 -18.65 -19.84 14.32
C ALA A 101 -17.76 -18.60 14.22
N LEU A 102 -17.38 -18.20 13.01
CA LEU A 102 -16.61 -17.00 12.75
C LEU A 102 -17.34 -15.72 13.18
N ILE A 103 -18.62 -15.59 12.80
CA ILE A 103 -19.45 -14.45 13.21
C ILE A 103 -19.61 -14.43 14.73
N LYS A 104 -19.84 -15.60 15.35
CA LYS A 104 -19.95 -15.73 16.81
C LYS A 104 -18.69 -15.22 17.50
N GLN A 105 -17.52 -15.73 17.09
CA GLN A 105 -16.23 -15.35 17.65
C GLN A 105 -15.98 -13.85 17.48
N TRP A 106 -16.19 -13.32 16.28
CA TRP A 106 -16.04 -11.89 16.03
C TRP A 106 -16.95 -11.03 16.91
N ILE A 107 -18.22 -11.41 17.10
CA ILE A 107 -19.12 -10.68 18.03
C ILE A 107 -18.59 -10.76 19.46
N ASP A 108 -18.18 -11.94 19.93
CA ASP A 108 -17.67 -12.15 21.30
C ASP A 108 -16.34 -11.40 21.55
N GLU A 109 -15.52 -11.20 20.53
CA GLU A 109 -14.30 -10.39 20.59
C GLU A 109 -14.55 -8.88 20.61
N GLY A 110 -15.82 -8.45 20.53
CA GLY A 110 -16.23 -7.06 20.59
C GLY A 110 -16.71 -6.48 19.27
N ALA A 111 -16.95 -7.33 18.26
CA ALA A 111 -17.47 -6.95 16.95
C ALA A 111 -16.69 -5.76 16.34
N ASP A 112 -15.36 -5.86 16.26
CA ASP A 112 -14.55 -4.75 15.75
C ASP A 112 -14.88 -4.49 14.27
N TRP A 113 -15.70 -3.46 14.03
CA TRP A 113 -16.17 -3.06 12.71
C TRP A 113 -15.52 -1.71 12.36
N PRO A 114 -14.87 -1.56 11.19
CA PRO A 114 -14.22 -0.31 10.81
C PRO A 114 -15.20 0.86 10.74
N LYS A 115 -14.93 1.93 11.50
CA LYS A 115 -15.81 3.11 11.55
C LYS A 115 -16.02 3.73 10.15
N GLY A 116 -17.27 4.05 9.83
CA GLY A 116 -17.64 4.66 8.54
C GLY A 116 -17.65 3.70 7.35
N LEU A 117 -17.32 2.42 7.54
CA LEU A 117 -17.45 1.42 6.49
C LEU A 117 -18.91 1.06 6.28
N VAL A 118 -19.40 1.34 5.07
CA VAL A 118 -20.70 0.88 4.57
C VAL A 118 -20.49 -0.25 3.57
N LEU A 119 -21.12 -1.40 3.83
CA LEU A 119 -21.06 -2.57 2.98
C LEU A 119 -21.98 -2.43 1.77
N ILE A 120 -21.56 -3.06 0.68
CA ILE A 120 -22.35 -3.26 -0.53
C ILE A 120 -22.48 -4.76 -0.76
N SER A 121 -23.52 -5.20 -1.45
CA SER A 121 -23.70 -6.64 -1.64
C SER A 121 -22.60 -7.23 -2.54
N ALA A 122 -22.36 -8.53 -2.43
CA ALA A 122 -21.35 -9.20 -3.23
C ALA A 122 -21.59 -8.99 -4.75
N LYS A 123 -22.85 -8.89 -5.17
CA LYS A 123 -23.24 -8.57 -6.55
C LYS A 123 -22.82 -7.15 -6.94
N GLU A 124 -23.04 -6.19 -6.07
CA GLU A 124 -22.64 -4.79 -6.30
C GLU A 124 -21.12 -4.65 -6.32
N ARG A 125 -20.41 -5.33 -5.41
CA ARG A 125 -18.94 -5.36 -5.38
C ARG A 125 -18.37 -5.98 -6.66
N ALA A 126 -18.95 -7.09 -7.12
CA ALA A 126 -18.55 -7.72 -8.38
C ALA A 126 -18.79 -6.78 -9.58
N ALA A 127 -19.93 -6.10 -9.63
CA ALA A 127 -20.23 -5.12 -10.68
C ALA A 127 -19.28 -3.92 -10.65
N ALA A 128 -18.98 -3.37 -9.47
CA ALA A 128 -18.03 -2.28 -9.30
C ALA A 128 -16.62 -2.68 -9.73
N LYS A 129 -16.16 -3.88 -9.36
CA LYS A 129 -14.86 -4.41 -9.79
C LYS A 129 -14.80 -4.62 -11.31
N ALA A 130 -15.86 -5.16 -11.91
CA ALA A 130 -15.94 -5.33 -13.36
C ALA A 130 -15.96 -3.98 -14.10
N ALA A 131 -16.63 -2.97 -13.54
CA ALA A 131 -16.63 -1.61 -14.09
C ALA A 131 -15.25 -0.95 -13.95
N ALA A 132 -14.58 -1.10 -12.81
CA ALA A 132 -13.24 -0.58 -12.58
C ALA A 132 -12.21 -1.13 -13.58
N ASN A 133 -12.29 -2.42 -13.90
CA ASN A 133 -11.42 -3.05 -14.90
C ASN A 133 -11.67 -2.55 -16.34
N ARG A 134 -12.73 -1.78 -16.59
CA ARG A 134 -13.04 -1.17 -17.89
C ARG A 134 -12.76 0.33 -17.90
N LEU A 135 -12.38 0.91 -16.76
CA LEU A 135 -11.95 2.30 -16.75
C LEU A 135 -10.67 2.39 -17.58
N PRO A 136 -10.55 3.43 -18.43
CA PRO A 136 -9.28 3.69 -19.07
C PRO A 136 -8.22 3.86 -17.99
N GLU A 137 -7.04 3.30 -18.22
CA GLU A 137 -5.89 3.59 -17.37
C GLU A 137 -5.73 5.11 -17.29
N PRO A 138 -5.59 5.70 -16.09
CA PRO A 138 -5.50 7.14 -15.96
C PRO A 138 -4.36 7.63 -16.84
N GLU A 139 -4.69 8.49 -17.81
CA GLU A 139 -3.71 9.04 -18.73
C GLU A 139 -2.80 10.00 -17.94
N ILE A 140 -1.65 9.50 -17.51
CA ILE A 140 -0.58 10.35 -16.99
C ILE A 140 -0.02 11.08 -18.20
N LYS A 141 -0.29 12.39 -18.31
CA LYS A 141 0.28 13.24 -19.36
C LYS A 141 1.78 13.36 -19.13
N GLU A 142 2.54 12.42 -19.68
CA GLU A 142 4.00 12.51 -19.73
C GLU A 142 4.40 13.68 -20.61
N ALA A 143 5.39 14.48 -20.19
CA ALA A 143 5.93 15.50 -21.06
C ALA A 143 6.62 14.82 -22.26
N PRO A 144 6.41 15.32 -23.49
CA PRO A 144 7.05 14.74 -24.66
C PRO A 144 8.58 14.87 -24.55
N VAL A 145 9.28 13.78 -24.85
CA VAL A 145 10.75 13.77 -24.89
C VAL A 145 11.21 14.36 -26.23
N SER A 146 11.83 15.54 -26.18
CA SER A 146 12.36 16.21 -27.38
C SER A 146 13.58 15.46 -27.95
N ASP A 147 13.91 15.71 -29.22
CA ASP A 147 15.13 15.12 -29.81
C ASP A 147 16.41 15.68 -29.18
N GLY A 148 16.38 16.94 -28.71
CA GLY A 148 17.47 17.53 -27.92
C GLY A 148 17.69 16.79 -26.60
N GLU A 149 16.60 16.46 -25.91
CA GLU A 149 16.65 15.68 -24.66
C GLU A 149 17.22 14.27 -24.89
N LYS A 150 16.79 13.59 -25.95
CA LYS A 150 17.36 12.27 -26.32
C LYS A 150 18.86 12.36 -26.60
N ALA A 151 19.29 13.39 -27.33
CA ALA A 151 20.70 13.59 -27.64
C ALA A 151 21.52 13.89 -26.37
N ALA A 152 20.99 14.71 -25.47
CA ALA A 152 21.61 15.01 -24.18
C ALA A 152 21.76 13.77 -23.29
N ILE A 153 20.70 12.95 -23.19
CA ILE A 153 20.74 11.68 -22.47
C ILE A 153 21.81 10.77 -23.08
N ALA A 154 21.79 10.58 -24.41
CA ALA A 154 22.76 9.72 -25.09
C ALA A 154 24.20 10.18 -24.87
N LYS A 155 24.46 11.50 -24.88
CA LYS A 155 25.77 12.08 -24.61
C LYS A 155 26.23 11.85 -23.18
N LEU A 156 25.34 12.00 -22.19
CA LEU A 156 25.70 11.74 -20.79
C LEU A 156 25.92 10.25 -20.54
N SER A 157 25.05 9.39 -21.07
CA SER A 157 25.17 7.93 -20.93
C SER A 157 26.41 7.36 -21.62
N SER A 158 26.96 8.03 -22.64
CA SER A 158 28.20 7.60 -23.29
C SER A 158 29.46 7.96 -22.48
N GLY A 159 29.34 8.88 -21.52
CA GLY A 159 30.47 9.46 -20.80
C GLY A 159 31.42 10.29 -21.67
N GLU A 160 30.98 10.71 -22.87
CA GLU A 160 31.83 11.47 -23.78
C GLU A 160 32.31 12.78 -23.12
N GLY A 161 33.62 12.93 -23.01
CA GLY A 161 34.26 14.09 -22.39
C GLY A 161 34.35 14.04 -20.87
N ILE A 162 33.95 12.94 -20.22
CA ILE A 162 33.97 12.78 -18.77
C ILE A 162 34.90 11.62 -18.38
N GLY A 163 36.04 11.91 -17.77
CA GLY A 163 36.94 10.90 -17.19
C GLY A 163 37.57 9.93 -18.19
N ASP A 164 37.94 8.73 -17.70
CA ASP A 164 38.37 7.61 -18.54
C ASP A 164 37.15 6.81 -19.05
N LYS A 165 37.30 6.05 -20.15
CA LYS A 165 36.20 5.27 -20.74
C LYS A 165 35.59 4.20 -19.80
N SER A 166 36.18 4.00 -18.62
CA SER A 166 35.75 3.05 -17.61
C SER A 166 34.76 3.65 -16.61
N SER A 167 34.59 4.98 -16.61
CA SER A 167 33.83 5.73 -15.60
C SER A 167 32.76 6.61 -16.24
N VAL A 168 31.58 6.05 -16.53
CA VAL A 168 30.47 6.77 -17.18
C VAL A 168 29.37 7.16 -16.17
N PRO A 169 28.69 8.31 -16.35
CA PRO A 169 27.52 8.66 -15.55
C PRO A 169 26.38 7.67 -15.78
N LEU A 170 25.65 7.35 -14.71
CA LEU A 170 24.46 6.52 -14.82
C LEU A 170 23.26 7.40 -15.16
N VAL A 171 22.89 7.45 -16.44
CA VAL A 171 21.71 8.19 -16.93
C VAL A 171 20.73 7.24 -17.60
N MET A 172 19.52 7.17 -17.06
CA MET A 172 18.46 6.25 -17.51
C MET A 172 17.07 6.75 -17.11
N THR A 173 16.04 6.05 -17.57
CA THR A 173 14.66 6.24 -17.09
C THR A 173 14.54 5.77 -15.64
N LEU A 174 13.79 6.52 -14.83
CA LEU A 174 13.65 6.29 -13.39
C LEU A 174 12.93 4.97 -13.08
N ALA A 175 11.92 4.63 -13.88
CA ALA A 175 11.17 3.38 -13.77
C ALA A 175 10.66 2.91 -15.14
N GLN A 176 10.24 1.64 -15.20
CA GLN A 176 9.56 1.08 -16.36
C GLN A 176 8.33 1.93 -16.71
N ASN A 177 8.12 2.17 -18.00
CA ASN A 177 7.00 2.97 -18.52
C ASN A 177 6.95 4.42 -18.00
N THR A 178 8.10 5.02 -17.69
CA THR A 178 8.20 6.46 -17.39
C THR A 178 9.13 7.16 -18.37
N LYS A 179 8.92 8.47 -18.59
CA LYS A 179 9.91 9.36 -19.25
C LYS A 179 10.82 10.11 -18.29
N LEU A 180 10.56 10.00 -16.97
CA LEU A 180 11.38 10.66 -15.96
C LEU A 180 12.80 10.10 -15.97
N ILE A 181 13.78 10.98 -15.83
CA ILE A 181 15.20 10.66 -15.92
C ILE A 181 15.82 10.68 -14.52
N TYR A 182 16.61 9.65 -14.25
CA TYR A 182 17.56 9.57 -13.15
C TYR A 182 18.97 9.75 -13.73
N ALA A 183 19.74 10.66 -13.14
CA ALA A 183 21.13 10.89 -13.50
C ALA A 183 22.03 10.86 -12.25
N ASN A 184 23.06 10.02 -12.27
CA ASN A 184 24.02 9.88 -11.18
C ASN A 184 25.46 10.03 -11.67
N PHE A 185 26.14 11.02 -11.11
CA PHE A 185 27.54 11.36 -11.37
C PHE A 185 28.46 11.00 -10.21
N ARG A 186 27.90 10.59 -9.06
CA ARG A 186 28.61 10.34 -7.81
C ARG A 186 29.73 9.32 -7.95
N LEU A 187 29.53 8.29 -8.77
CA LEU A 187 30.51 7.20 -8.95
C LEU A 187 31.77 7.64 -9.70
N ILE A 188 31.67 8.69 -10.52
CA ILE A 188 32.81 9.30 -11.21
C ILE A 188 33.56 10.24 -10.25
N GLY A 189 32.80 10.91 -9.37
CA GLY A 189 33.35 11.73 -8.31
C GLY A 189 34.11 12.94 -8.84
N LYS A 190 35.37 13.10 -8.46
CA LYS A 190 36.12 14.33 -8.69
C LYS A 190 36.37 14.65 -10.17
N ASP A 191 36.31 13.67 -11.07
CA ASP A 191 36.49 13.95 -12.50
C ASP A 191 35.29 14.69 -13.11
N VAL A 192 34.19 14.88 -12.37
CA VAL A 192 33.03 15.65 -12.79
C VAL A 192 33.19 17.13 -12.43
N ASN A 193 33.14 17.99 -13.44
CA ASN A 193 33.17 19.46 -13.32
C ASN A 193 31.90 20.09 -13.94
N ASP A 194 31.76 21.41 -13.82
CA ASP A 194 30.57 22.15 -14.27
C ASP A 194 30.24 21.95 -15.75
N GLY A 195 31.26 21.88 -16.62
CA GLY A 195 31.06 21.70 -18.06
C GLY A 195 30.45 20.35 -18.43
N HIS A 196 30.65 19.33 -17.60
CA HIS A 196 30.06 18.00 -17.80
C HIS A 196 28.55 17.99 -17.57
N LEU A 197 28.01 19.00 -16.86
CA LEU A 197 26.58 19.13 -16.59
C LEU A 197 25.82 19.86 -17.70
N ALA A 198 26.52 20.45 -18.68
CA ALA A 198 25.89 21.24 -19.74
C ALA A 198 24.71 20.55 -20.45
N PRO A 199 24.76 19.23 -20.77
CA PRO A 199 23.63 18.56 -21.39
C PRO A 199 22.37 18.48 -20.52
N LEU A 200 22.46 18.61 -19.19
CA LEU A 200 21.28 18.55 -18.30
C LEU A 200 20.27 19.68 -18.56
N ALA A 201 20.72 20.80 -19.15
CA ALA A 201 19.85 21.91 -19.52
C ALA A 201 18.79 21.53 -20.56
N ASP A 202 19.07 20.53 -21.40
CA ASP A 202 18.15 20.05 -22.43
C ASP A 202 17.21 18.93 -21.91
N ILE A 203 17.40 18.43 -20.69
CA ILE A 203 16.65 17.29 -20.13
C ILE A 203 15.47 17.76 -19.28
N GLN A 204 14.33 18.01 -19.91
CA GLN A 204 13.15 18.53 -19.20
C GLN A 204 12.54 17.51 -18.23
N ASN A 205 12.72 16.20 -18.47
CA ASN A 205 12.18 15.15 -17.61
C ASN A 205 13.13 14.70 -16.49
N LEU A 206 14.17 15.47 -16.17
CA LEU A 206 15.06 15.15 -15.06
C LEU A 206 14.30 15.17 -13.72
N SER A 207 14.23 14.03 -13.04
CA SER A 207 13.51 13.85 -11.76
C SER A 207 14.45 13.67 -10.58
N GLU A 208 15.55 12.94 -10.79
CA GLU A 208 16.53 12.68 -9.74
C GLU A 208 17.94 12.95 -10.27
N LEU A 209 18.71 13.72 -9.51
CA LEU A 209 20.08 14.08 -9.83
C LEU A 209 21.00 13.90 -8.61
N ASP A 210 22.02 13.05 -8.74
CA ASP A 210 23.05 12.86 -7.73
C ASP A 210 24.40 13.35 -8.21
N LEU A 211 24.84 14.47 -7.62
CA LEU A 211 26.14 15.12 -7.86
C LEU A 211 27.06 15.00 -6.65
N ALA A 212 26.75 14.14 -5.67
CA ALA A 212 27.57 14.01 -4.49
C ALA A 212 29.02 13.62 -4.83
N ASN A 213 29.99 14.11 -4.06
CA ASN A 213 31.42 13.86 -4.22
C ASN A 213 32.04 14.37 -5.54
N THR A 214 31.37 15.27 -6.26
CA THR A 214 31.88 15.87 -7.50
C THR A 214 32.55 17.23 -7.26
N GLN A 215 33.27 17.75 -8.27
CA GLN A 215 33.90 19.08 -8.23
C GLN A 215 33.00 20.18 -8.80
N ILE A 216 31.67 20.01 -8.72
CA ILE A 216 30.72 21.02 -9.20
C ILE A 216 30.78 22.28 -8.32
N THR A 217 30.49 23.41 -8.96
CA THR A 217 30.40 24.72 -8.34
C THR A 217 29.05 25.36 -8.66
N ALA A 218 28.84 26.60 -8.22
CA ALA A 218 27.64 27.37 -8.53
C ALA A 218 27.36 27.46 -10.04
N ALA A 219 28.39 27.46 -10.89
CA ALA A 219 28.22 27.50 -12.34
C ALA A 219 27.55 26.23 -12.88
N GLY A 220 27.90 25.06 -12.33
CA GLY A 220 27.29 23.78 -12.70
C GLY A 220 25.79 23.71 -12.38
N LEU A 221 25.37 24.29 -11.24
CA LEU A 221 23.95 24.37 -10.88
C LEU A 221 23.13 25.22 -11.86
N GLY A 222 23.75 26.15 -12.58
CA GLY A 222 23.08 26.94 -13.62
C GLY A 222 22.47 26.08 -14.74
N HIS A 223 23.04 24.91 -15.01
CA HIS A 223 22.54 23.99 -16.03
C HIS A 223 21.23 23.30 -15.64
N ILE A 224 20.88 23.28 -14.34
CA ILE A 224 19.70 22.56 -13.86
C ILE A 224 18.53 23.47 -13.43
N LYS A 225 18.69 24.79 -13.54
CA LYS A 225 17.69 25.78 -13.13
C LYS A 225 16.31 25.59 -13.81
N GLY A 226 16.28 25.02 -15.01
CA GLY A 226 15.06 24.82 -15.78
C GLY A 226 14.30 23.52 -15.47
N ASN A 227 14.87 22.60 -14.68
CA ASN A 227 14.33 21.25 -14.52
C ASN A 227 13.18 21.18 -13.50
N LYS A 228 11.99 21.63 -13.88
CA LYS A 228 10.80 21.69 -13.00
C LYS A 228 10.29 20.33 -12.50
N ASN A 229 10.80 19.23 -13.04
CA ASN A 229 10.44 17.88 -12.60
C ASN A 229 11.42 17.32 -11.55
N LEU A 230 12.48 18.06 -11.20
CA LEU A 230 13.51 17.59 -10.27
C LEU A 230 12.96 17.56 -8.84
N THR A 231 12.78 16.35 -8.31
CA THR A 231 12.24 16.14 -6.95
C THR A 231 13.33 15.76 -5.95
N LYS A 232 14.49 15.33 -6.43
CA LYS A 232 15.61 14.92 -5.58
C LYS A 232 16.94 15.38 -6.17
N LEU A 233 17.66 16.17 -5.39
CA LEU A 233 18.97 16.68 -5.71
C LEU A 233 19.94 16.36 -4.56
N SER A 234 21.00 15.62 -4.86
CA SER A 234 22.05 15.28 -3.89
C SER A 234 23.33 16.05 -4.21
N LEU A 235 23.76 16.89 -3.26
CA LEU A 235 24.92 17.78 -3.36
C LEU A 235 25.96 17.51 -2.26
N ALA A 236 25.87 16.36 -1.58
CA ALA A 236 26.74 16.03 -0.46
C ALA A 236 28.21 16.01 -0.88
N ASN A 237 29.09 16.56 -0.04
CA ASN A 237 30.54 16.64 -0.29
C ASN A 237 30.89 17.34 -1.62
N THR A 238 30.18 18.41 -1.95
CA THR A 238 30.51 19.32 -3.06
C THR A 238 30.98 20.67 -2.51
N SER A 239 31.41 21.59 -3.40
CA SER A 239 31.78 22.96 -3.01
C SER A 239 30.59 23.94 -3.04
N ILE A 240 29.35 23.43 -3.12
CA ILE A 240 28.14 24.24 -3.17
C ILE A 240 27.81 24.80 -1.77
N ASP A 241 27.54 26.10 -1.71
CA ASP A 241 27.10 26.82 -0.52
C ASP A 241 25.70 27.45 -0.72
N ASP A 242 25.18 28.11 0.32
CA ASP A 242 23.88 28.78 0.29
C ASP A 242 23.78 29.87 -0.80
N ALA A 243 24.90 30.50 -1.16
CA ALA A 243 24.92 31.50 -2.23
C ALA A 243 24.74 30.85 -3.60
N ALA A 244 25.37 29.70 -3.82
CA ALA A 244 25.22 28.89 -5.03
C ALA A 244 23.79 28.35 -5.22
N LEU A 245 23.10 27.97 -4.13
CA LEU A 245 21.72 27.47 -4.18
C LEU A 245 20.72 28.49 -4.75
N LYS A 246 21.01 29.79 -4.68
CA LYS A 246 20.17 30.83 -5.30
C LYS A 246 20.08 30.70 -6.83
N GLN A 247 21.02 30.02 -7.48
CA GLN A 247 20.99 29.76 -8.93
C GLN A 247 19.79 28.90 -9.35
N ILE A 248 19.33 28.03 -8.44
CA ILE A 248 18.26 27.06 -8.66
C ILE A 248 17.00 27.40 -7.86
N GLU A 249 16.86 28.67 -7.47
CA GLU A 249 15.63 29.16 -6.83
C GLU A 249 14.44 28.99 -7.78
N GLY A 250 13.39 28.32 -7.30
CA GLY A 250 12.16 28.07 -8.06
C GLY A 250 12.10 26.72 -8.79
N LEU A 251 13.07 25.83 -8.54
CA LEU A 251 12.86 24.39 -8.72
C LEU A 251 11.78 23.86 -7.79
#